data_AF-A0A7X7WU96-F1
#
_entry.id   AF-A0A7X7WU96-F1
#
_cell.length_a   1.000
_cell.length_b   1.000
_cell.length_c   1.000
_cell.angle_alpha   90.00
_cell.angle_beta   90.00
_cell.angle_gamma   90.00
#
_symmetry.space_group_name_H-M   'P 1'
#
loop_
_entity.id
_entity.type
_entity.pdbx_description
1 polymer ?
#
loop_
_entity_poly.entity_id
_entity_poly.type
_entity_poly.pdbx_seq_one_letter_code
_entity_poly.pdbx_strand_id
1 'polypeptide(L)'
;MTWTMNIDPLGSIGLSALIASIPIIFLGVALAIIKMKGHIAATIATGLAFGIAVFVYGMPASYAFWATVQGAMFGLFPVCWIIITALFIYNMSVATGQFEIIKNSLASISDDRRMQALLIAFSFGAFIEGAAGFGTPVAMTCAMLVGLGFNPLYAAGICLLANTAPVAFGAIGIPIVVGAQVAGVPDMALSQLVGRTLPFLSCLVPLYLTVLMAGWKKGLEVWPACFVSGGSFAIAQYLSSNFLGPLLPDIIASLASIIATVAFLRVWHPKESWRFPDEPKSEGKAQLMFTGGQVFRAWAPFVILSLFVAAWGIKPVGAALNELFF
;
A
#
# COMPACT_ATOMS: atom_id res chain seq x y z
N MET A 1 -28.98 -13.19 23.72
CA MET A 1 -29.31 -14.01 22.53
C MET A 1 -28.36 -13.60 21.42
N THR A 2 -27.69 -14.55 20.77
CA THR A 2 -26.79 -14.27 19.64
C THR A 2 -27.65 -13.93 18.42
N TRP A 3 -27.52 -12.73 17.86
CA TRP A 3 -28.19 -12.40 16.60
C TRP A 3 -27.45 -13.09 15.45
N THR A 4 -28.17 -13.83 14.62
CA THR A 4 -27.64 -14.44 13.40
C THR A 4 -28.17 -13.71 12.19
N MET A 5 -27.27 -13.21 11.34
CA MET A 5 -27.64 -12.47 10.14
C MET A 5 -28.38 -13.40 9.16
N ASN A 6 -29.58 -12.99 8.74
CA ASN A 6 -30.20 -13.57 7.55
C ASN A 6 -29.54 -12.95 6.31
N ILE A 7 -28.89 -13.77 5.48
CA ILE A 7 -28.23 -13.31 4.24
C ILE A 7 -29.23 -12.99 3.13
N ASP A 8 -30.48 -13.45 3.26
CA ASP A 8 -31.55 -13.20 2.30
C ASP A 8 -32.85 -12.70 2.97
N PRO A 9 -32.87 -11.46 3.49
CA PRO A 9 -34.07 -10.89 4.10
C PRO A 9 -35.20 -10.61 3.10
N LEU A 10 -34.90 -10.54 1.79
CA LEU A 10 -35.85 -10.11 0.76
C LEU A 10 -36.31 -11.25 -0.16
N GLY A 11 -35.89 -12.50 0.10
CA GLY A 11 -36.20 -13.67 -0.72
C GLY A 11 -35.47 -13.71 -2.07
N SER A 12 -34.48 -12.84 -2.26
CA SER A 12 -33.55 -12.84 -3.38
C SER A 12 -32.19 -12.35 -2.90
N ILE A 13 -31.20 -13.24 -2.94
CA ILE A 13 -29.80 -12.92 -2.58
C ILE A 13 -29.28 -11.71 -3.37
N GLY A 14 -29.63 -11.61 -4.66
CA GLY A 14 -29.21 -10.49 -5.52
C GLY A 14 -29.80 -9.14 -5.07
N LEU A 15 -31.08 -9.12 -4.71
CA LEU A 15 -31.74 -7.91 -4.21
C LEU A 15 -31.19 -7.51 -2.83
N SER A 16 -31.02 -8.49 -1.95
CA SER A 16 -30.41 -8.31 -0.62
C SER A 16 -28.99 -7.74 -0.73
N ALA A 17 -28.16 -8.29 -1.63
CA ALA A 17 -26.81 -7.79 -1.89
C ALA A 17 -26.80 -6.37 -2.47
N LEU A 18 -27.74 -6.04 -3.36
CA LEU A 18 -27.86 -4.71 -3.95
C LEU A 18 -28.19 -3.67 -2.88
N ILE A 19 -29.12 -3.97 -1.98
CA ILE A 19 -29.43 -3.08 -0.85
C ILE A 19 -28.23 -2.96 0.10
N ALA A 20 -27.58 -4.06 0.45
CA ALA A 20 -26.38 -4.04 1.29
C ALA A 20 -25.22 -3.23 0.68
N SER A 21 -25.17 -3.11 -0.65
CA SER A 21 -24.14 -2.34 -1.35
C SER A 21 -24.38 -0.82 -1.36
N ILE A 22 -25.60 -0.35 -1.00
CA ILE A 22 -25.97 1.07 -1.06
C ILE A 22 -24.97 1.98 -0.32
N PRO A 23 -24.52 1.70 0.92
CA PRO A 23 -23.57 2.57 1.62
C PRO A 23 -22.23 2.68 0.89
N ILE A 24 -21.78 1.59 0.26
CA ILE A 24 -20.50 1.53 -0.48
C ILE A 24 -20.61 2.32 -1.79
N ILE A 25 -21.69 2.09 -2.55
CA ILE A 25 -21.97 2.83 -3.79
C ILE A 25 -22.12 4.32 -3.49
N PHE A 26 -22.88 4.67 -2.44
CA PHE A 26 -23.04 6.04 -1.99
C PHE A 26 -21.69 6.67 -1.65
N LEU A 27 -20.83 5.99 -0.89
CA LEU A 27 -19.51 6.50 -0.54
C LEU A 27 -18.66 6.76 -1.80
N GLY A 28 -18.68 5.84 -2.76
CA GLY A 28 -18.00 6.00 -4.04
C GLY A 28 -18.50 7.21 -4.83
N VAL A 29 -19.83 7.37 -4.97
CA VAL A 29 -20.45 8.50 -5.69
C VAL A 29 -20.18 9.83 -4.96
N ALA A 30 -20.33 9.85 -3.63
CA ALA A 30 -20.13 11.02 -2.80
C ALA A 30 -18.70 11.56 -2.91
N LEU A 31 -17.70 10.68 -2.95
CA LEU A 31 -16.29 11.06 -3.04
C LEU A 31 -15.83 11.33 -4.47
N ALA A 32 -16.15 10.46 -5.43
CA ALA A 32 -15.61 10.55 -6.79
C ALA A 32 -16.37 11.56 -7.65
N ILE A 33 -17.70 11.63 -7.52
CA ILE A 33 -18.55 12.45 -8.39
C ILE A 33 -18.93 13.76 -7.68
N ILE A 34 -19.51 13.67 -6.48
CA ILE A 34 -20.00 14.84 -5.73
C ILE A 34 -18.83 15.60 -5.07
N LYS A 35 -17.68 14.94 -4.85
CA LYS A 35 -16.49 15.49 -4.19
C LYS A 35 -16.80 16.03 -2.78
N MET A 36 -17.66 15.34 -2.05
CA MET A 36 -17.99 15.67 -0.66
C MET A 36 -16.77 15.52 0.25
N LYS A 37 -16.74 16.28 1.35
CA LYS A 37 -15.73 16.11 2.39
C LYS A 37 -15.81 14.68 2.96
N GLY A 38 -14.67 14.01 3.04
CA GLY A 38 -14.61 12.57 3.38
C GLY A 38 -15.31 12.22 4.71
N HIS A 39 -15.13 13.03 5.75
CA HIS A 39 -15.79 12.81 7.03
C HIS A 39 -17.32 12.88 6.92
N ILE A 40 -17.87 13.79 6.10
CA ILE A 40 -19.33 13.90 5.90
C ILE A 40 -19.85 12.68 5.13
N ALA A 41 -19.16 12.31 4.05
CA ALA A 41 -19.54 11.14 3.24
C ALA A 41 -19.52 9.86 4.08
N ALA A 42 -18.48 9.67 4.91
CA ALA A 42 -18.36 8.53 5.80
C ALA A 42 -19.48 8.52 6.86
N THR A 43 -19.79 9.64 7.51
CA THR A 43 -20.88 9.70 8.50
C THR A 43 -22.23 9.35 7.89
N ILE A 44 -22.53 9.85 6.69
CA ILE A 44 -23.78 9.52 5.99
C ILE A 44 -23.81 8.03 5.61
N ALA A 45 -22.71 7.50 5.07
CA ALA A 45 -22.60 6.08 4.72
C ALA A 45 -22.80 5.17 5.94
N THR A 46 -22.23 5.53 7.10
CA THR A 46 -22.46 4.81 8.36
C THR A 46 -23.94 4.88 8.77
N GLY A 47 -24.58 6.04 8.65
CA GLY A 47 -26.01 6.18 8.92
C GLY A 47 -26.88 5.31 7.99
N LEU A 48 -26.54 5.26 6.70
CA LEU A 48 -27.20 4.38 5.73
C LEU A 48 -27.01 2.90 6.09
N ALA A 49 -25.79 2.50 6.42
CA ALA A 49 -25.48 1.13 6.83
C ALA A 49 -26.25 0.73 8.11
N PHE A 50 -26.31 1.63 9.10
CA PHE A 50 -27.10 1.43 10.31
C PHE A 50 -28.59 1.25 10.00
N GLY A 51 -29.15 2.13 9.17
CA GLY A 51 -30.56 2.05 8.76
C GLY A 51 -30.88 0.75 8.04
N ILE A 52 -30.04 0.33 7.09
CA ILE A 52 -30.20 -0.94 6.36
C ILE A 52 -30.12 -2.13 7.32
N ALA A 53 -29.16 -2.14 8.24
CA ALA A 53 -29.01 -3.21 9.22
C ALA A 53 -30.27 -3.39 10.08
N VAL A 54 -30.85 -2.29 10.57
CA VAL A 54 -32.03 -2.32 11.44
C VAL A 54 -33.31 -2.62 10.66
N PHE A 55 -33.57 -1.89 9.57
CA PHE A 55 -34.86 -1.93 8.88
C PHE A 55 -34.97 -3.05 7.84
N VAL A 56 -33.88 -3.43 7.17
CA VAL A 56 -33.90 -4.45 6.11
C VAL A 56 -33.48 -5.79 6.65
N TYR A 57 -32.39 -5.84 7.42
CA TYR A 57 -31.85 -7.08 7.98
C TYR A 57 -32.41 -7.45 9.35
N GLY A 58 -33.28 -6.62 9.92
CA GLY A 58 -33.95 -6.89 11.20
C GLY A 58 -32.99 -6.98 12.39
N MET A 59 -31.80 -6.37 12.29
CA MET A 59 -30.84 -6.33 13.39
C MET A 59 -31.40 -5.48 14.53
N PRO A 60 -31.42 -5.98 15.79
CA PRO A 60 -31.82 -5.15 16.92
C PRO A 60 -30.94 -3.89 17.00
N ALA A 61 -31.55 -2.73 17.17
CA ALA A 61 -30.86 -1.44 17.12
C ALA A 61 -29.69 -1.32 18.13
N SER A 62 -29.79 -2.02 19.27
CA SER A 62 -28.71 -2.11 20.25
C SER A 62 -27.45 -2.77 19.67
N TYR A 63 -27.60 -3.89 18.94
CA TYR A 63 -26.47 -4.54 18.28
C TYR A 63 -25.91 -3.67 17.16
N ALA A 64 -26.76 -3.03 16.35
CA ALA A 64 -26.31 -2.12 15.29
C ALA A 64 -25.50 -0.95 15.86
N PHE A 65 -25.91 -0.41 17.02
CA PHE A 65 -25.18 0.64 17.72
C PHE A 65 -23.81 0.15 18.19
N TRP A 66 -23.75 -1.00 18.88
CA TRP A 66 -22.49 -1.56 19.35
C TRP A 66 -21.54 -1.94 18.22
N ALA A 67 -22.05 -2.45 17.09
CA ALA A 67 -21.26 -2.70 15.89
C ALA A 67 -20.67 -1.40 15.31
N THR A 68 -21.46 -0.32 15.31
CA THR A 68 -21.00 1.01 14.87
C THR A 68 -19.91 1.55 15.79
N VAL A 69 -20.08 1.44 17.11
CA VAL A 69 -19.07 1.84 18.10
C VAL A 69 -17.81 1.01 17.94
N GLN A 70 -17.93 -0.31 17.77
CA GLN A 70 -16.78 -1.18 17.52
C GLN A 70 -16.02 -0.76 16.26
N GLY A 71 -16.71 -0.47 15.17
CA GLY A 71 -16.10 0.04 13.93
C GLY A 71 -15.39 1.40 14.13
N ALA A 72 -16.02 2.32 14.87
CA ALA A 72 -15.41 3.61 15.21
C ALA A 72 -14.14 3.44 16.07
N MET A 73 -14.17 2.54 17.05
CA MET A 73 -13.02 2.20 17.89
C MET A 73 -11.90 1.54 17.07
N PHE A 74 -12.25 0.65 16.14
CA PHE A 74 -11.29 0.06 15.21
C PHE A 74 -10.64 1.12 14.29
N GLY A 75 -11.41 2.10 13.83
CA GLY A 75 -10.85 3.24 13.10
C GLY A 75 -9.92 4.09 13.97
N LEU A 76 -10.33 4.39 15.21
CA LEU A 76 -9.58 5.30 16.08
C LEU A 76 -8.31 4.70 16.66
N PHE A 77 -8.34 3.44 17.09
CA PHE A 77 -7.21 2.81 17.75
C PHE A 77 -6.25 2.19 16.74
N PRO A 78 -6.54 1.05 16.09
CA PRO A 78 -5.55 0.45 15.19
C PRO A 78 -5.23 1.31 13.97
N VAL A 79 -6.22 1.88 13.29
CA VAL A 79 -5.98 2.59 12.01
C VAL A 79 -5.34 3.96 12.22
N CYS A 80 -5.96 4.86 13.00
CA CYS A 80 -5.40 6.19 13.21
C CYS A 80 -4.04 6.14 13.93
N TRP A 81 -3.81 5.19 14.83
CA TRP A 81 -2.52 5.07 15.51
C TRP A 81 -1.38 4.72 14.54
N ILE A 82 -1.61 3.79 13.60
CA ILE A 82 -0.64 3.47 12.54
C ILE A 82 -0.37 4.71 11.68
N ILE A 83 -1.41 5.40 11.23
CA ILE A 83 -1.26 6.58 10.35
C ILE A 83 -0.51 7.71 11.07
N ILE A 84 -0.89 8.04 12.31
CA ILE A 84 -0.27 9.12 13.09
C ILE A 84 1.21 8.82 13.33
N THR A 85 1.55 7.60 13.75
CA THR A 85 2.94 7.21 14.02
C THR A 85 3.79 7.14 12.75
N ALA A 86 3.24 6.65 11.63
CA ALA A 86 3.92 6.64 10.35
C ALA A 86 4.16 8.07 9.81
N LEU A 87 3.14 8.94 9.85
CA LEU A 87 3.28 10.35 9.47
C LEU A 87 4.24 11.10 10.40
N PHE A 88 4.31 10.75 11.68
CA PHE A 88 5.29 11.30 12.60
C PHE A 88 6.73 10.98 12.16
N ILE A 89 7.01 9.71 11.80
CA ILE A 89 8.33 9.32 11.26
C ILE A 89 8.64 10.10 9.98
N TYR A 90 7.68 10.21 9.07
CA TYR A 90 7.84 10.98 7.84
C TYR A 90 8.15 12.46 8.11
N ASN A 91 7.33 13.14 8.91
CA ASN A 91 7.49 14.54 9.24
C ASN A 91 8.81 14.80 9.97
N MET A 92 9.23 13.88 10.84
CA MET A 92 10.54 13.94 11.50
C MET A 92 11.68 13.81 10.48
N SER A 93 11.61 12.88 9.53
CA SER A 93 12.61 12.73 8.46
C SER A 93 12.69 13.97 7.56
N VAL A 94 11.56 14.63 7.29
CA VAL A 94 11.52 15.90 6.54
C VAL A 94 12.12 17.04 7.37
N ALA A 95 11.67 17.24 8.61
CA ALA A 95 12.13 18.31 9.49
C ALA A 95 13.62 18.23 9.82
N THR A 96 14.18 17.02 9.89
CA THR A 96 15.61 16.79 10.16
C THR A 96 16.49 16.78 8.92
N GLY A 97 15.92 17.02 7.72
CA GLY A 97 16.63 17.02 6.44
C GLY A 97 17.10 15.63 5.97
N GLN A 98 16.81 14.56 6.71
CA GLN A 98 17.16 13.19 6.31
C GLN A 98 16.45 12.77 5.02
N PHE A 99 15.26 13.32 4.76
CA PHE A 99 14.52 13.08 3.53
C PHE A 99 15.27 13.52 2.27
N GLU A 100 16.06 14.60 2.32
CA GLU A 100 16.90 15.03 1.20
C GLU A 100 18.01 14.02 0.90
N ILE A 101 18.57 13.39 1.94
CA ILE A 101 19.59 12.33 1.82
C ILE A 101 18.99 11.10 1.15
N ILE A 102 17.76 10.71 1.54
CA ILE A 102 17.03 9.60 0.90
C ILE A 102 16.80 9.91 -0.59
N LYS A 103 16.34 11.12 -0.92
CA LYS A 103 16.13 11.55 -2.32
C LYS A 103 17.42 11.51 -3.13
N ASN A 104 18.53 12.07 -2.63
CA ASN A 104 19.83 12.02 -3.33
C ASN A 104 20.35 10.59 -3.47
N SER A 105 20.19 9.75 -2.45
CA SER A 105 20.56 8.34 -2.51
C SER A 105 19.81 7.63 -3.64
N LEU A 106 18.50 7.85 -3.79
CA LEU A 106 17.71 7.22 -4.85
C LEU A 106 18.01 7.80 -6.24
N ALA A 107 18.22 9.12 -6.34
CA ALA A 107 18.63 9.78 -7.58
C ALA A 107 20.01 9.32 -8.09
N SER A 108 20.89 8.92 -7.17
CA SER A 108 22.24 8.43 -7.52
C SER A 108 22.25 7.03 -8.12
N ILE A 109 21.18 6.24 -7.93
CA ILE A 109 21.09 4.86 -8.44
C ILE A 109 20.89 4.85 -9.96
N SER A 110 19.96 5.69 -10.44
CA SER A 110 19.67 5.83 -11.87
C SER A 110 19.22 7.25 -12.21
N ASP A 111 19.70 7.73 -13.34
CA ASP A 111 19.32 8.99 -13.99
C ASP A 111 18.09 8.87 -14.90
N ASP A 112 17.55 7.66 -15.04
CA ASP A 112 16.38 7.34 -15.83
C ASP A 112 15.08 7.47 -15.00
N ARG A 113 14.13 8.27 -15.50
CA ARG A 113 12.86 8.53 -14.81
C ARG A 113 12.02 7.26 -14.63
N ARG A 114 12.10 6.30 -15.57
CA ARG A 114 11.40 5.01 -15.48
C ARG A 114 11.92 4.21 -14.27
N MET A 115 13.24 4.17 -14.09
CA MET A 115 13.87 3.43 -12.98
C MET A 115 13.60 4.09 -11.63
N GLN A 116 13.61 5.43 -11.58
CA GLN A 116 13.21 6.18 -10.39
C GLN A 116 11.76 5.89 -10.01
N ALA A 117 10.84 5.84 -10.98
CA ALA A 117 9.44 5.48 -10.72
C ALA A 117 9.29 4.05 -10.20
N LEU A 118 10.04 3.07 -10.75
CA LEU A 118 10.01 1.69 -10.24
C LEU A 118 10.52 1.59 -8.79
N LEU A 119 11.66 2.22 -8.50
CA LEU A 119 12.24 2.17 -7.14
C LEU A 119 11.38 2.90 -6.12
N ILE A 120 10.83 4.07 -6.50
CA ILE A 120 10.11 4.96 -5.57
C ILE A 120 8.63 4.63 -5.52
N ALA A 121 7.92 4.76 -6.64
CA ALA A 121 6.47 4.62 -6.67
C ALA A 121 6.02 3.18 -6.43
N PHE A 122 6.73 2.21 -7.01
CA PHE A 122 6.38 0.79 -6.89
C PHE A 122 7.02 0.15 -5.66
N SER A 123 8.35 -0.03 -5.65
CA SER A 123 8.99 -0.82 -4.58
C SER A 123 8.97 -0.12 -3.21
N PHE A 124 9.42 1.14 -3.12
CA PHE A 124 9.38 1.89 -1.86
C PHE A 124 7.94 2.26 -1.45
N GLY A 125 7.08 2.60 -2.41
CA GLY A 125 5.66 2.81 -2.16
C GLY A 125 5.00 1.59 -1.52
N ALA A 126 5.21 0.40 -2.08
CA ALA A 126 4.71 -0.84 -1.50
C ALA A 126 5.25 -1.12 -0.10
N PHE A 127 6.49 -0.72 0.19
CA PHE A 127 7.05 -0.84 1.54
C PHE A 127 6.28 0.03 2.55
N ILE A 128 6.01 1.29 2.20
CA ILE A 128 5.21 2.17 3.06
C ILE A 128 3.76 1.70 3.12
N GLU A 129 3.20 1.12 2.06
CA GLU A 129 1.84 0.55 2.06
C GLU A 129 1.73 -0.62 3.03
N GLY A 130 2.69 -1.55 3.00
CA GLY A 130 2.73 -2.66 3.95
C GLY A 130 2.83 -2.19 5.41
N ALA A 131 3.60 -1.14 5.69
CA ALA A 131 3.83 -0.66 7.06
C ALA A 131 2.75 0.31 7.59
N ALA A 132 2.25 1.22 6.74
CA ALA A 132 1.38 2.33 7.15
C ALA A 132 0.00 2.28 6.47
N GLY A 133 -0.03 1.99 5.16
CA GLY A 133 -1.24 1.98 4.34
C GLY A 133 -2.02 3.31 4.31
N PHE A 134 -3.31 3.21 3.97
CA PHE A 134 -4.30 4.31 4.01
C PHE A 134 -3.90 5.57 3.22
N GLY A 135 -3.23 5.41 2.08
CA GLY A 135 -2.87 6.51 1.18
C GLY A 135 -1.63 7.31 1.60
N THR A 136 -1.08 7.06 2.80
CA THR A 136 0.24 7.54 3.24
C THR A 136 1.36 7.27 2.22
N PRO A 137 1.45 6.08 1.60
CA PRO A 137 2.53 5.76 0.66
C PRO A 137 2.49 6.62 -0.59
N VAL A 138 1.29 6.84 -1.12
CA VAL A 138 1.08 7.66 -2.32
C VAL A 138 1.51 9.09 -2.06
N ALA A 139 1.14 9.66 -0.90
CA ALA A 139 1.54 11.01 -0.54
C ALA A 139 3.07 11.15 -0.41
N MET A 140 3.71 10.21 0.29
CA MET A 140 5.16 10.22 0.49
C MET A 140 5.94 10.03 -0.81
N THR A 141 5.62 8.99 -1.58
CA THR A 141 6.30 8.70 -2.86
C THR A 141 6.07 9.79 -3.90
N CYS A 142 4.88 10.39 -3.94
CA CYS A 142 4.59 11.53 -4.80
C CYS A 142 5.50 12.71 -4.45
N ALA A 143 5.62 13.07 -3.17
CA ALA A 143 6.52 14.13 -2.73
C ALA A 143 7.99 13.86 -3.11
N MET A 144 8.43 12.60 -3.06
CA MET A 144 9.77 12.20 -3.51
C MET A 144 9.95 12.39 -5.01
N LEU A 145 9.02 11.88 -5.83
CA LEU A 145 9.08 12.03 -7.29
C LEU A 145 9.04 13.50 -7.71
N VAL A 146 8.18 14.31 -7.08
CA VAL A 146 8.12 15.77 -7.31
C VAL A 146 9.45 16.42 -6.95
N GLY A 147 10.05 16.05 -5.82
CA GLY A 147 11.36 16.52 -5.41
C GLY A 147 12.50 16.11 -6.36
N LEU A 148 12.30 15.09 -7.19
CA LEU A 148 13.23 14.69 -8.24
C LEU A 148 12.98 15.42 -9.57
N GLY A 149 11.86 16.14 -9.72
CA GLY A 149 11.52 16.92 -10.92
C GLY A 149 10.29 16.44 -11.68
N PHE A 150 9.57 15.41 -11.20
CA PHE A 150 8.32 14.98 -11.83
C PHE A 150 7.23 16.06 -11.67
N ASN A 151 6.38 16.21 -12.68
CA ASN A 151 5.18 17.03 -12.54
C ASN A 151 4.29 16.50 -11.39
N PRO A 152 3.81 17.36 -10.46
CA PRO A 152 3.05 16.91 -9.28
C PRO A 152 1.82 16.07 -9.56
N LEU A 153 1.00 16.48 -10.54
CA LEU A 153 -0.21 15.74 -10.87
C LEU A 153 0.12 14.39 -11.51
N TYR A 154 1.15 14.37 -12.34
CA TYR A 154 1.62 13.16 -13.00
C TYR A 154 2.25 12.17 -12.01
N ALA A 155 3.09 12.66 -11.09
CA ALA A 155 3.69 11.88 -10.02
C ALA A 155 2.62 11.23 -9.14
N ALA A 156 1.59 12.01 -8.74
CA ALA A 156 0.47 11.48 -7.97
C ALA A 156 -0.24 10.34 -8.73
N GLY A 157 -0.47 10.51 -10.03
CA GLY A 157 -1.06 9.48 -10.90
C GLY A 157 -0.23 8.20 -10.95
N ILE A 158 1.09 8.31 -11.17
CA ILE A 158 2.00 7.15 -11.16
C ILE A 158 1.97 6.45 -9.81
N CYS A 159 2.07 7.18 -8.71
CA CYS A 159 2.05 6.62 -7.37
C CYS A 159 0.74 5.90 -7.06
N LEU A 160 -0.41 6.44 -7.47
CA LEU A 160 -1.71 5.78 -7.34
C LEU A 160 -1.77 4.48 -8.13
N LEU A 161 -1.30 4.49 -9.38
CA LEU A 161 -1.29 3.30 -10.23
C LEU A 161 -0.32 2.23 -9.67
N ALA A 162 0.86 2.65 -9.24
CA ALA A 162 1.89 1.76 -8.69
C ALA A 162 1.41 1.07 -7.40
N ASN A 163 0.63 1.78 -6.59
CA ASN A 163 0.12 1.27 -5.33
C ASN A 163 -0.92 0.15 -5.51
N THR A 164 -1.40 -0.15 -6.72
CA THR A 164 -2.41 -1.20 -6.99
C THR A 164 -1.97 -2.61 -6.54
N ALA A 165 -0.68 -2.93 -6.68
CA ALA A 165 -0.13 -4.24 -6.36
C ALA A 165 -0.06 -4.56 -4.85
N PRO A 166 0.39 -3.66 -3.97
CA PRO A 166 0.49 -3.94 -2.54
C PRO A 166 -0.87 -3.94 -1.80
N VAL A 167 -1.83 -3.06 -2.13
CA VAL A 167 -2.99 -2.73 -1.24
C VAL A 167 -3.65 -3.90 -0.51
N ALA A 168 -3.77 -5.08 -1.14
CA ALA A 168 -4.36 -6.25 -0.51
C ALA A 168 -3.71 -6.65 0.82
N PHE A 169 -2.39 -6.49 0.98
CA PHE A 169 -1.67 -6.79 2.22
C PHE A 169 -1.19 -5.52 2.96
N GLY A 170 -1.71 -4.36 2.55
CA GLY A 170 -1.40 -3.06 3.14
C GLY A 170 -1.84 -2.94 4.60
N ALA A 171 -1.27 -1.96 5.28
CA ALA A 171 -1.48 -1.69 6.69
C ALA A 171 -1.39 -2.95 7.55
N ILE A 172 -0.32 -3.73 7.38
CA ILE A 172 -0.07 -4.96 8.12
C ILE A 172 -1.20 -5.98 7.92
N GLY A 173 -1.64 -6.18 6.66
CA GLY A 173 -2.62 -7.21 6.31
C GLY A 173 -4.07 -6.94 6.75
N ILE A 174 -4.40 -5.74 7.22
CA ILE A 174 -5.76 -5.38 7.67
C ILE A 174 -6.84 -5.74 6.64
N PRO A 175 -6.68 -5.50 5.32
CA PRO A 175 -7.71 -5.87 4.35
C PRO A 175 -8.00 -7.38 4.30
N ILE A 176 -6.99 -8.22 4.47
CA ILE A 176 -7.17 -9.68 4.55
C ILE A 176 -7.80 -10.08 5.88
N VAL A 177 -7.32 -9.53 7.01
CA VAL A 177 -7.82 -9.89 8.35
C VAL A 177 -9.29 -9.49 8.48
N VAL A 178 -9.63 -8.25 8.14
CA VAL A 178 -11.02 -7.76 8.18
C VAL A 178 -11.88 -8.49 7.17
N GLY A 179 -11.37 -8.72 5.95
CA GLY A 179 -12.09 -9.47 4.91
C GLY A 179 -12.40 -10.91 5.34
N ALA A 180 -11.43 -11.60 5.95
CA ALA A 180 -11.59 -12.95 6.46
C ALA A 180 -12.59 -13.01 7.62
N GLN A 181 -12.51 -12.05 8.55
CA GLN A 181 -13.43 -11.92 9.66
C GLN A 181 -14.88 -11.71 9.20
N VAL A 182 -15.11 -10.83 8.22
CA VAL A 182 -16.46 -10.56 7.66
C VAL A 182 -16.97 -11.77 6.88
N ALA A 183 -16.11 -12.45 6.14
CA ALA A 183 -16.48 -13.65 5.37
C ALA A 183 -16.62 -14.92 6.23
N GLY A 184 -16.19 -14.90 7.50
CA GLY A 184 -16.18 -16.06 8.38
C GLY A 184 -15.22 -17.16 7.92
N VAL A 185 -14.13 -16.81 7.26
CA VAL A 185 -13.11 -17.75 6.75
C VAL A 185 -11.78 -17.57 7.48
N PRO A 186 -10.90 -18.59 7.53
CA PRO A 186 -9.58 -18.43 8.15
C PRO A 186 -8.71 -17.40 7.40
N ASP A 187 -8.06 -16.49 8.13
CA ASP A 187 -7.16 -15.46 7.59
C ASP A 187 -6.11 -16.04 6.65
N MET A 188 -5.51 -17.17 7.02
CA MET A 188 -4.49 -17.84 6.21
C MET A 188 -5.06 -18.35 4.88
N ALA A 189 -6.30 -18.82 4.86
CA ALA A 189 -6.93 -19.32 3.63
C ALA A 189 -7.18 -18.17 2.64
N LEU A 190 -7.68 -17.03 3.14
CA LEU A 190 -7.87 -15.83 2.31
C LEU A 190 -6.53 -15.25 1.85
N SER A 191 -5.53 -15.19 2.74
CA SER A 191 -4.15 -14.79 2.43
C SER A 191 -3.54 -15.62 1.31
N GLN A 192 -3.70 -16.95 1.36
CA GLN A 192 -3.23 -17.86 0.32
C GLN A 192 -3.93 -17.65 -1.01
N LEU A 193 -5.25 -17.46 -1.02
CA LEU A 193 -6.03 -17.25 -2.24
C LEU A 193 -5.60 -15.95 -2.94
N VAL A 194 -5.57 -14.85 -2.19
CA VAL A 194 -5.15 -13.55 -2.72
C VAL A 194 -3.68 -13.59 -3.14
N GLY A 195 -2.82 -14.18 -2.30
CA GLY A 195 -1.39 -14.33 -2.56
C GLY A 195 -1.02 -15.28 -3.70
N ARG A 196 -1.97 -16.04 -4.25
CA ARG A 196 -1.78 -16.84 -5.48
C ARG A 196 -2.24 -16.12 -6.73
N THR A 197 -3.17 -15.18 -6.60
CA THR A 197 -3.79 -14.47 -7.74
C THR A 197 -3.15 -13.12 -7.98
N LEU A 198 -2.83 -12.39 -6.91
CA LEU A 198 -2.24 -11.06 -6.96
C LEU A 198 -0.83 -10.99 -7.57
N PRO A 199 0.09 -11.96 -7.33
CA PRO A 199 1.47 -11.88 -7.86
C PRO A 199 1.55 -11.75 -9.39
N PHE A 200 0.56 -12.27 -10.12
CA PHE A 200 0.47 -12.09 -11.58
C PHE A 200 0.32 -10.61 -11.94
N LEU A 201 -0.55 -9.88 -11.24
CA LEU A 201 -0.72 -8.44 -11.42
C LEU A 201 0.53 -7.69 -10.92
N SER A 202 1.08 -8.06 -9.77
CA SER A 202 2.28 -7.42 -9.21
C SER A 202 3.49 -7.47 -10.15
N CYS A 203 3.62 -8.55 -10.93
CA CYS A 203 4.67 -8.67 -11.95
C CYS A 203 4.42 -7.75 -13.17
N LEU A 204 3.17 -7.52 -13.53
CA LEU A 204 2.77 -6.70 -14.67
C LEU A 204 2.80 -5.20 -14.38
N VAL A 205 2.53 -4.77 -13.14
CA VAL A 205 2.43 -3.36 -12.76
C VAL A 205 3.70 -2.56 -13.13
N PRO A 206 4.94 -3.01 -12.82
CA PRO A 206 6.16 -2.30 -13.24
C PRO A 206 6.24 -2.04 -14.74
N LEU A 207 5.89 -3.03 -15.57
CA LEU A 207 5.92 -2.88 -17.02
C LEU A 207 4.81 -1.92 -17.48
N TYR A 208 3.62 -2.04 -16.91
CA TYR A 208 2.52 -1.13 -17.19
C TYR A 208 2.88 0.33 -16.87
N LEU A 209 3.52 0.60 -15.73
CA LEU A 209 3.98 1.93 -15.34
C LEU A 209 4.99 2.50 -16.35
N THR A 210 5.99 1.71 -16.73
CA THR A 210 7.03 2.20 -17.67
C THR A 210 6.48 2.44 -19.07
N VAL A 211 5.53 1.63 -19.53
CA VAL A 211 4.80 1.84 -20.79
C VAL A 211 3.92 3.09 -20.73
N LEU A 212 3.21 3.32 -19.63
CA LEU A 212 2.38 4.51 -19.45
C LEU A 212 3.23 5.79 -19.41
N MET A 213 4.45 5.70 -18.89
CA MET A 213 5.39 6.81 -18.82
C MET A 213 6.06 7.13 -20.15
N ALA A 214 6.65 6.13 -20.78
CA ALA A 214 7.56 6.33 -21.91
C ALA A 214 6.95 5.91 -23.26
N GLY A 215 5.72 5.41 -23.27
CA GLY A 215 5.09 4.78 -24.42
C GLY A 215 5.57 3.34 -24.62
N TRP A 216 4.89 2.60 -25.52
CA TRP A 216 5.10 1.15 -25.69
C TRP A 216 6.55 0.76 -26.00
N LYS A 217 7.18 1.44 -26.98
CA LYS A 217 8.54 1.11 -27.42
C LYS A 217 9.58 1.34 -26.32
N LYS A 218 9.58 2.53 -25.72
CA LYS A 218 10.57 2.88 -24.69
C LYS A 218 10.25 2.22 -23.35
N GLY A 219 8.99 1.98 -23.02
CA GLY A 219 8.62 1.21 -21.83
C GLY A 219 9.16 -0.23 -21.89
N LEU A 220 9.05 -0.87 -23.05
CA LEU A 220 9.56 -2.23 -23.25
C LEU A 220 11.09 -2.33 -23.20
N GLU A 221 11.85 -1.27 -23.51
CA GLU A 221 13.33 -1.30 -23.41
C GLU A 221 13.82 -1.63 -22.00
N VAL A 222 13.04 -1.26 -20.97
CA VAL A 222 13.35 -1.49 -19.56
C VAL A 222 12.64 -2.72 -18.98
N TRP A 223 12.14 -3.61 -19.84
CA TRP A 223 11.53 -4.86 -19.41
C TRP A 223 12.39 -5.70 -18.44
N PRO A 224 13.75 -5.75 -18.52
CA PRO A 224 14.53 -6.54 -17.58
C PRO A 224 14.41 -6.00 -16.15
N ALA A 225 14.48 -4.68 -15.99
CA ALA A 225 14.31 -4.04 -14.69
C ALA A 225 12.88 -4.19 -14.16
N CYS A 226 11.87 -4.09 -15.04
CA CYS A 226 10.48 -4.34 -14.68
C CYS A 226 10.27 -5.77 -14.18
N PHE A 227 10.85 -6.75 -14.87
CA PHE A 227 10.78 -8.16 -14.51
C PHE A 227 11.51 -8.45 -13.19
N VAL A 228 12.68 -7.86 -12.97
CA VAL A 228 13.40 -8.01 -11.70
C VAL A 228 12.59 -7.40 -10.56
N SER A 229 12.10 -6.17 -10.73
CA SER A 229 11.33 -5.46 -9.70
C SER A 229 10.01 -6.15 -9.38
N GLY A 230 9.19 -6.44 -10.39
CA GLY A 230 7.88 -7.07 -10.24
C GLY A 230 7.97 -8.57 -9.92
N GLY A 231 8.91 -9.28 -10.52
CA GLY A 231 9.10 -10.71 -10.29
C GLY A 231 9.62 -11.02 -8.89
N SER A 232 10.62 -10.28 -8.41
CA SER A 232 11.09 -10.44 -7.02
C SER A 232 10.00 -10.07 -6.00
N PHE A 233 9.23 -9.00 -6.26
CA PHE A 233 8.06 -8.65 -5.46
C PHE A 233 7.03 -9.79 -5.44
N ALA A 234 6.62 -10.26 -6.61
CA ALA A 234 5.61 -11.30 -6.79
C ALA A 234 6.02 -12.62 -6.10
N ILE A 235 7.27 -13.06 -6.25
CA ILE A 235 7.77 -14.29 -5.62
C ILE A 235 7.77 -14.14 -4.09
N ALA A 236 8.32 -13.04 -3.58
CA ALA A 236 8.37 -12.80 -2.15
C ALA A 236 6.97 -12.63 -1.55
N GLN A 237 6.06 -11.96 -2.25
CA GLN A 237 4.64 -11.81 -1.86
C GLN A 237 3.94 -13.18 -1.81
N TYR A 238 4.14 -14.02 -2.83
CA TYR A 238 3.60 -15.38 -2.86
C TYR A 238 4.10 -16.24 -1.69
N LEU A 239 5.41 -16.25 -1.44
CA LEU A 239 5.99 -17.07 -0.38
C LEU A 239 5.51 -16.62 1.00
N SER A 240 5.59 -15.32 1.26
CA SER A 240 5.18 -14.77 2.56
C SER A 240 3.68 -14.96 2.82
N SER A 241 2.81 -14.69 1.84
CA SER A 241 1.36 -14.84 2.01
C SER A 241 0.91 -16.29 2.21
N ASN A 242 1.66 -17.26 1.66
CA ASN A 242 1.32 -18.68 1.75
C ASN A 242 1.86 -19.36 3.02
N PHE A 243 3.01 -18.91 3.53
CA PHE A 243 3.72 -19.58 4.63
C PHE A 243 3.76 -18.78 5.93
N LEU A 244 3.78 -17.44 5.88
CA LEU A 244 3.91 -16.58 7.06
C LEU A 244 2.56 -15.99 7.50
N GLY A 245 1.67 -15.72 6.54
CA GLY A 245 0.34 -15.17 6.78
C GLY A 245 0.17 -13.77 6.19
N PRO A 246 -0.93 -13.07 6.52
CA PRO A 246 -1.33 -11.84 5.83
C PRO A 246 -0.58 -10.57 6.28
N LEU A 247 0.15 -10.60 7.40
CA LEU A 247 0.64 -9.38 8.07
C LEU A 247 1.92 -8.81 7.43
N LEU A 248 2.79 -9.68 6.93
CA LEU A 248 4.13 -9.35 6.43
C LEU A 248 4.33 -9.33 4.90
N PRO A 249 3.41 -9.80 4.02
CA PRO A 249 3.73 -10.00 2.62
C PRO A 249 4.29 -8.78 1.89
N ASP A 250 3.66 -7.61 2.04
CA ASP A 250 4.10 -6.41 1.31
C ASP A 250 5.44 -5.88 1.81
N ILE A 251 5.73 -5.98 3.11
CA ILE A 251 7.01 -5.55 3.68
C ILE A 251 8.13 -6.43 3.13
N ILE A 252 7.95 -7.75 3.15
CA ILE A 252 8.95 -8.70 2.64
C ILE A 252 9.09 -8.55 1.11
N ALA A 253 7.97 -8.44 0.38
CA ALA A 253 7.96 -8.32 -1.06
C ALA A 253 8.61 -7.03 -1.56
N SER A 254 8.28 -5.90 -0.92
CA SER A 254 8.88 -4.61 -1.26
C SER A 254 10.36 -4.55 -0.95
N LEU A 255 10.82 -5.06 0.20
CA LEU A 255 12.26 -5.11 0.52
C LEU A 255 13.02 -6.00 -0.46
N ALA A 256 12.49 -7.18 -0.78
CA ALA A 256 13.06 -8.05 -1.81
C ALA A 256 13.14 -7.33 -3.16
N SER A 257 12.08 -6.61 -3.54
CA SER A 257 12.02 -5.81 -4.77
C SER A 257 13.04 -4.67 -4.80
N ILE A 258 13.16 -3.90 -3.73
CA ILE A 258 14.15 -2.82 -3.61
C ILE A 258 15.56 -3.42 -3.74
N ILE A 259 15.89 -4.44 -2.95
CA ILE A 259 17.24 -5.03 -2.94
C ILE A 259 17.59 -5.61 -4.32
N ALA A 260 16.69 -6.40 -4.89
CA ALA A 260 16.90 -7.02 -6.20
C ALA A 260 17.04 -5.97 -7.31
N THR A 261 16.16 -4.95 -7.32
CA THR A 261 16.19 -3.90 -8.34
C THR A 261 17.44 -3.04 -8.22
N VAL A 262 17.82 -2.64 -7.01
CA VAL A 262 19.04 -1.85 -6.79
C VAL A 262 20.29 -2.66 -7.15
N ALA A 263 20.36 -3.95 -6.77
CA ALA A 263 21.48 -4.82 -7.14
C ALA A 263 21.58 -5.00 -8.66
N PHE A 264 20.44 -5.22 -9.33
CA PHE A 264 20.37 -5.35 -10.78
C PHE A 264 20.79 -4.05 -11.49
N LEU A 265 20.31 -2.90 -11.01
CA LEU A 265 20.68 -1.59 -11.55
C LEU A 265 22.13 -1.19 -11.27
N ARG A 266 22.88 -1.93 -10.44
CA ARG A 266 24.33 -1.72 -10.34
C ARG A 266 25.10 -2.37 -11.49
N VAL A 267 24.57 -3.43 -12.07
CA VAL A 267 25.22 -4.19 -13.14
C VAL A 267 24.60 -3.95 -14.51
N TRP A 268 23.35 -3.51 -14.54
CA TRP A 268 22.59 -3.26 -15.76
C TRP A 268 22.03 -1.85 -15.79
N HIS A 269 22.14 -1.20 -16.95
CA HIS A 269 21.54 0.10 -17.21
C HIS A 269 20.86 0.10 -18.58
N PRO A 270 19.77 0.88 -18.75
CA PRO A 270 19.18 1.08 -20.07
C PRO A 270 20.20 1.73 -21.01
N LYS A 271 20.16 1.33 -22.29
CA LYS A 271 21.07 1.85 -23.32
C LYS A 271 20.91 3.37 -23.53
N GLU A 272 19.68 3.85 -23.40
CA GLU A 272 19.35 5.26 -23.42
C GLU A 272 18.62 5.64 -22.13
N SER A 273 19.12 6.68 -21.45
CA SER A 273 18.46 7.29 -20.31
C SER A 273 17.22 8.05 -20.78
N TRP A 274 16.06 7.67 -20.27
CA TRP A 274 14.79 8.32 -20.59
C TRP A 274 14.41 9.36 -19.54
N ARG A 275 14.08 10.54 -20.04
CA ARG A 275 13.55 11.68 -19.27
C ARG A 275 12.29 12.21 -19.93
N PHE A 276 11.55 13.06 -19.22
CA PHE A 276 10.36 13.68 -19.79
C PHE A 276 10.73 14.63 -20.96
N PRO A 277 9.83 14.82 -21.95
CA PRO A 277 10.13 15.66 -23.13
C PRO A 277 10.56 17.09 -22.81
N ASP A 278 10.03 17.64 -21.70
CA ASP A 278 10.28 19.01 -21.26
C ASP A 278 11.57 19.14 -20.41
N GLU A 279 12.27 18.03 -20.15
CA GLU A 279 13.50 18.02 -19.37
C GLU A 279 14.74 18.06 -20.26
N PRO A 280 15.82 18.74 -19.81
CA PRO A 280 17.10 18.65 -20.49
C PRO A 280 17.61 17.21 -20.49
N LYS A 281 18.36 16.85 -21.54
CA LYS A 281 18.99 15.53 -21.66
C LYS A 281 19.83 15.23 -20.42
N SER A 282 19.87 13.96 -20.02
CA SER A 282 20.61 13.55 -18.83
C SER A 282 22.09 13.88 -18.95
N GLU A 283 22.62 14.61 -17.95
CA GLU A 283 24.06 14.84 -17.77
C GLU A 283 24.74 13.66 -17.04
N GLY A 284 24.00 12.58 -16.78
CA GLY A 284 24.45 11.40 -16.04
C GLY A 284 23.77 11.25 -14.67
N LYS A 285 24.27 10.30 -13.88
CA LYS A 285 23.78 10.03 -12.52
C LYS A 285 24.05 11.22 -11.60
N ALA A 286 23.09 11.51 -10.73
CA ALA A 286 23.32 12.46 -9.65
C ALA A 286 24.50 11.97 -8.79
N GLN A 287 25.42 12.86 -8.45
CA GLN A 287 26.49 12.51 -7.53
C GLN A 287 25.90 12.20 -6.15
N LEU A 288 26.36 11.09 -5.55
CA LEU A 288 26.04 10.78 -4.16
C LEU A 288 26.79 11.78 -3.28
N MET A 289 26.08 12.80 -2.80
CA MET A 289 26.67 13.89 -2.02
C MET A 289 26.91 13.52 -0.55
N PHE A 290 26.40 12.37 -0.13
CA PHE A 290 26.39 11.92 1.26
C PHE A 290 27.18 10.63 1.44
N THR A 291 27.80 10.47 2.60
CA THR A 291 28.52 9.24 2.97
C THR A 291 27.55 8.08 3.18
N GLY A 292 28.03 6.84 3.01
CA GLY A 292 27.21 5.64 3.24
C GLY A 292 26.60 5.57 4.65
N GLY A 293 27.31 6.08 5.67
CA GLY A 293 26.79 6.18 7.04
C GLY A 293 25.64 7.18 7.18
N GLN A 294 25.69 8.32 6.48
CA GLN A 294 24.59 9.28 6.43
C GLN A 294 23.38 8.71 5.71
N VAL A 295 23.60 8.00 4.60
CA VAL A 295 22.52 7.31 3.88
C VAL A 295 21.87 6.26 4.79
N PHE A 296 22.66 5.40 5.43
CA PHE A 296 22.14 4.40 6.35
C PHE A 296 21.34 5.04 7.50
N ARG A 297 21.86 6.11 8.11
CA ARG A 297 21.15 6.85 9.16
C ARG A 297 19.83 7.45 8.67
N ALA A 298 19.78 7.95 7.45
CA ALA A 298 18.57 8.50 6.86
C ALA A 298 17.49 7.43 6.64
N TRP A 299 17.90 6.22 6.23
CA TRP A 299 17.01 5.07 6.05
C TRP A 299 16.67 4.34 7.35
N ALA A 300 17.45 4.55 8.42
CA ALA A 300 17.33 3.80 9.67
C ALA A 300 15.92 3.82 10.28
N PRO A 301 15.16 4.93 10.35
CA PRO A 301 13.81 4.90 10.91
C PRO A 301 12.88 3.93 10.19
N PHE A 302 12.97 3.88 8.85
CA PHE A 302 12.17 2.98 8.03
C PHE A 302 12.63 1.54 8.18
N VAL A 303 13.94 1.28 8.19
CA VAL A 303 14.50 -0.06 8.42
C VAL A 303 14.13 -0.59 9.80
N ILE A 304 14.23 0.24 10.85
CA ILE A 304 13.83 -0.10 12.21
C ILE A 304 12.33 -0.42 12.21
N LEU A 305 11.49 0.42 11.61
CA LEU A 305 10.05 0.13 11.47
C LEU A 305 9.81 -1.21 10.78
N SER A 306 10.50 -1.52 9.67
CA SER A 306 10.38 -2.82 8.99
C SER A 306 10.72 -3.96 9.92
N LEU A 307 11.83 -3.85 10.66
CA LEU A 307 12.34 -4.90 11.53
C LEU A 307 11.40 -5.15 12.70
N PHE A 308 10.86 -4.09 13.32
CA PHE A 308 9.92 -4.22 14.42
C PHE A 308 8.59 -4.82 13.95
N VAL A 309 8.06 -4.39 12.81
CA VAL A 309 6.83 -4.97 12.25
C VAL A 309 7.05 -6.42 11.83
N ALA A 310 8.17 -6.72 11.16
CA ALA A 310 8.55 -8.08 10.79
C ALA A 310 8.70 -8.98 12.03
N ALA A 311 9.39 -8.50 13.07
CA ALA A 311 9.55 -9.22 14.32
C ALA A 311 8.19 -9.48 14.98
N TRP A 312 7.32 -8.47 15.08
CA TRP A 312 5.98 -8.63 15.66
C TRP A 312 5.11 -9.61 14.87
N GLY A 313 5.18 -9.60 13.54
CA GLY A 313 4.43 -10.52 12.69
C GLY A 313 4.89 -11.98 12.76
N ILE A 314 6.03 -12.28 13.39
CA ILE A 314 6.49 -13.64 13.65
C ILE A 314 5.73 -14.20 14.87
N LYS A 315 4.93 -15.24 14.66
CA LYS A 315 4.06 -15.85 15.69
C LYS A 315 4.71 -16.03 17.08
N PRO A 316 5.93 -16.60 17.21
CA PRO A 316 6.63 -16.69 18.49
C PRO A 316 6.83 -15.35 19.23
N VAL A 317 7.15 -14.28 18.50
CA VAL A 317 7.39 -12.96 19.11
C VAL A 317 6.08 -12.32 19.55
N GLY A 318 5.04 -12.41 18.71
CA GLY A 318 3.71 -11.96 19.08
C GLY A 318 3.18 -12.69 20.32
N ALA A 319 3.40 -14.01 20.41
CA ALA A 319 3.02 -14.80 21.58
C ALA A 319 3.77 -14.37 22.85
N ALA A 320 5.09 -14.20 22.78
CA ALA A 320 5.90 -13.75 23.92
C ALA A 320 5.54 -12.32 24.39
N LEU A 321 5.22 -11.42 23.45
CA LEU A 321 4.74 -10.08 23.80
C LEU A 321 3.36 -10.13 24.44
N ASN A 322 2.45 -10.98 23.95
CA ASN A 322 1.14 -11.13 24.56
C ASN A 322 1.24 -11.67 26.00
N GLU A 323 2.16 -12.59 26.29
CA GLU A 323 2.42 -13.07 27.67
C GLU A 323 3.05 -12.01 28.60
N LEU A 324 3.73 -10.99 28.05
CA LEU A 324 4.32 -9.89 28.83
C LEU A 324 3.30 -8.78 29.18
N PHE A 325 2.27 -8.63 28.35
CA PHE A 325 1.29 -7.55 28.48
C PHE A 325 -0.12 -8.03 28.87
N PHE A 326 -0.32 -9.35 29.07
CA PHE A 326 -1.55 -9.96 29.60
C PHE A 326 -1.26 -11.15 30.52
#